data_AF-A0A535MAL9-F1
#
_entry.id   AF-A0A535MAL9-F1
#
_cell.length_a   1.000
_cell.length_b   1.000
_cell.length_c   1.000
_cell.angle_alpha   90.00
_cell.angle_beta   90.00
_cell.angle_gamma   90.00
#
_symmetry.space_group_name_H-M   'P 1'
#
loop_
_entity.id
_entity.type
_entity.pdbx_description
1 polymer ?
#
loop_
_entity_poly.entity_id
_entity_poly.type
_entity_poly.pdbx_seq_one_letter_code
_entity_poly.pdbx_strand_id
1 'polypeptide(L)'
;MATDSGSATIVRAMVELGHSLGLDVVAEGVEEEATRQLLIACQCETGQGFLISRALPARRSNAGSVTRCGSPLDRRTQRPPEALRESPGQIGP
;
A
#
# COMPACT_ATOMS: atom_id res chain seq x y z
N MET A 1 5.97 9.08 -14.15
CA MET A 1 4.61 8.61 -13.76
C MET A 1 3.67 9.76 -13.41
N ALA A 2 3.98 10.59 -12.42
CA ALA A 2 3.07 11.65 -11.97
C ALA A 2 2.89 12.85 -12.93
N THR A 3 3.85 13.09 -13.82
CA THR A 3 3.86 14.22 -14.75
C THR A 3 3.15 13.93 -16.09
N ASP A 4 2.82 12.66 -16.36
CA ASP A 4 2.06 12.24 -17.54
C ASP A 4 0.61 11.93 -17.13
N SER A 5 -0.34 12.64 -17.74
CA SER A 5 -1.76 12.56 -17.37
C SER A 5 -2.37 11.20 -17.67
N GLY A 6 -1.92 10.52 -18.74
CA GLY A 6 -2.33 9.16 -19.08
C GLY A 6 -1.88 8.16 -18.02
N SER A 7 -0.60 8.17 -17.69
CA SER A 7 0.00 7.34 -16.64
C SER A 7 -0.70 7.55 -15.29
N ALA A 8 -0.96 8.80 -14.90
CA ALA A 8 -1.64 9.08 -13.64
C ALA A 8 -3.08 8.54 -13.61
N THR A 9 -3.79 8.58 -14.75
CA THR A 9 -5.14 8.01 -14.88
C THR A 9 -5.11 6.50 -14.75
N ILE A 10 -4.16 5.83 -15.40
CA ILE A 10 -3.99 4.37 -15.33
C ILE A 10 -3.68 3.94 -13.90
N VAL A 11 -2.74 4.62 -13.23
CA VAL A 11 -2.38 4.32 -11.83
C VAL A 11 -3.60 4.42 -10.92
N ARG A 12 -4.40 5.49 -11.04
CA ARG A 12 -5.62 5.65 -10.26
C ARG A 12 -6.59 4.50 -10.48
N ALA A 13 -6.85 4.15 -11.75
CA ALA A 13 -7.76 3.06 -12.10
C ALA A 13 -7.30 1.71 -11.54
N MET A 14 -6.00 1.42 -11.57
CA MET A 14 -5.44 0.16 -11.03
C MET A 14 -5.57 0.10 -9.50
N VAL A 15 -5.29 1.20 -8.80
CA VAL A 15 -5.42 1.26 -7.34
C VAL A 15 -6.89 1.09 -6.92
N GLU A 16 -7.80 1.78 -7.59
CA GLU A 16 -9.24 1.67 -7.34
C GLU A 16 -9.77 0.26 -7.60
N LEU A 17 -9.32 -0.38 -8.70
CA LEU A 17 -9.67 -1.76 -9.01
C LEU A 17 -9.20 -2.73 -7.91
N GLY A 18 -7.93 -2.61 -7.48
CA GLY A 18 -7.38 -3.44 -6.41
C GLY A 18 -8.19 -3.33 -5.12
N HIS A 19 -8.49 -2.10 -4.70
CA HIS A 19 -9.32 -1.87 -3.51
C HIS A 19 -10.74 -2.42 -3.66
N SER A 20 -11.37 -2.26 -4.83
CA SER A 20 -12.72 -2.79 -5.11
C SER A 20 -12.77 -4.32 -5.05
N LEU A 21 -11.65 -4.98 -5.33
CA LEU A 21 -11.49 -6.44 -5.20
C LEU A 21 -11.09 -6.87 -3.79
N GLY A 22 -10.95 -5.93 -2.84
CA GLY A 22 -10.50 -6.23 -1.47
C GLY A 22 -9.02 -6.62 -1.36
N LEU A 23 -8.21 -6.23 -2.35
CA LEU A 23 -6.77 -6.52 -2.39
C LEU A 23 -5.97 -5.35 -1.80
N ASP A 24 -4.88 -5.67 -1.10
CA ASP A 24 -3.87 -4.67 -0.75
C ASP A 24 -3.03 -4.34 -2.01
N VAL A 25 -2.81 -3.05 -2.26
CA VAL A 25 -2.06 -2.56 -3.42
C VAL A 25 -0.67 -2.10 -3.00
N VAL A 26 0.36 -2.60 -3.68
CA VAL A 26 1.76 -2.18 -3.50
C VAL A 26 2.24 -1.46 -4.74
N ALA A 27 2.72 -0.23 -4.58
CA ALA A 27 3.35 0.52 -5.67
C ALA A 27 4.87 0.27 -5.70
N GLU A 28 5.36 -0.33 -6.78
CA GLU A 28 6.80 -0.52 -7.00
C GLU A 28 7.38 0.58 -7.90
N GLY A 29 8.67 0.87 -7.73
CA GLY A 29 9.38 1.89 -8.51
C GLY A 29 9.11 3.33 -8.06
N VAL A 30 8.85 3.55 -6.76
CA VAL A 30 8.68 4.91 -6.21
C VAL A 30 10.03 5.62 -6.10
N GLU A 31 10.37 6.41 -7.10
CA GLU A 31 11.66 7.12 -7.20
C GLU A 31 11.56 8.64 -7.02
N GLU A 32 10.36 9.20 -7.19
CA GLU A 32 10.11 10.65 -7.17
C GLU A 32 9.00 11.02 -6.20
N GLU A 33 9.14 12.16 -5.50
CA GLU A 33 8.15 12.64 -4.53
C GLU A 33 6.79 12.91 -5.18
N ALA A 34 6.76 13.40 -6.42
CA ALA A 34 5.51 13.60 -7.15
C ALA A 34 4.73 12.29 -7.35
N THR A 35 5.45 11.19 -7.62
CA THR A 35 4.85 9.84 -7.72
C THR A 35 4.35 9.37 -6.35
N ARG A 36 5.10 9.59 -5.28
CA ARG A 36 4.66 9.28 -3.91
C ARG A 36 3.39 10.03 -3.53
N GLN A 37 3.31 11.33 -3.82
CA GLN A 37 2.13 12.14 -3.52
C GLN A 37 0.89 11.68 -4.30
N LEU A 38 1.06 11.33 -5.59
CA LEU A 38 -0.02 10.76 -6.39
C LEU A 38 -0.54 9.44 -5.78
N LEU A 39 0.36 8.56 -5.34
CA LEU A 39 -0.01 7.27 -4.74
C LEU A 39 -0.78 7.47 -3.42
N ILE A 40 -0.33 8.39 -2.56
CA ILE A 40 -1.04 8.76 -1.33
C ILE A 40 -2.43 9.31 -1.65
N ALA A 41 -2.56 10.17 -2.66
CA ALA A 41 -3.84 10.72 -3.10
C ALA A 41 -4.78 9.63 -3.65
N CYS A 42 -4.24 8.56 -4.23
CA CYS A 42 -5.02 7.39 -4.65
C CYS A 42 -5.28 6.38 -3.51
N GLN A 43 -4.89 6.69 -2.27
CA GLN A 43 -4.96 5.77 -1.12
C GLN A 43 -4.12 4.50 -1.27
N CYS A 44 -3.11 4.51 -2.16
CA CYS A 44 -2.08 3.48 -2.21
C CYS A 44 -1.03 3.79 -1.14
N GLU A 45 -1.22 3.19 0.03
CA GLU A 45 -0.43 3.49 1.21
C GLU A 45 0.84 2.66 1.30
N THR A 46 1.10 1.71 0.40
CA THR A 46 2.23 0.78 0.49
C THR A 46 3.08 0.85 -0.78
N GLY A 47 4.40 0.94 -0.65
CA GLY A 47 5.27 0.97 -1.81
C GLY A 47 6.73 0.62 -1.56
N GLN A 48 7.44 0.41 -2.66
CA GLN A 48 8.87 0.14 -2.75
C GLN A 48 9.49 1.05 -3.83
N GLY A 49 10.66 1.59 -3.56
CA GLY A 49 11.45 2.32 -4.55
C GLY A 49 12.61 3.07 -3.94
N PHE A 50 13.49 3.61 -4.79
CA PHE A 50 14.71 4.29 -4.34
C PHE A 50 14.46 5.51 -3.44
N LEU A 51 13.30 6.17 -3.59
CA LEU A 51 12.89 7.27 -2.71
C LEU A 51 12.64 6.79 -1.28
N ILE A 52 12.18 5.56 -1.12
CA ILE A 52 11.84 4.94 0.17
C ILE A 52 13.09 4.33 0.81
N SER A 53 13.78 3.46 0.07
CA SER A 53 15.03 2.84 0.51
C SER A 53 15.83 2.35 -0.69
N ARG A 54 17.17 2.35 -0.54
CA ARG A 54 18.03 1.59 -1.45
C ARG A 54 17.89 0.09 -1.20
N ALA A 55 18.20 -0.71 -2.22
CA ALA A 55 18.28 -2.15 -2.10
C ALA A 55 19.26 -2.53 -0.99
N LEU A 56 18.81 -3.39 -0.07
CA LEU A 56 19.62 -3.86 1.04
C LEU A 56 20.28 -5.19 0.69
N PRO A 57 21.49 -5.48 1.20
CA PRO A 57 22.08 -6.81 1.10
C PRO A 57 21.14 -7.85 1.71
N ALA A 58 21.05 -9.06 1.13
CA ALA A 58 20.12 -10.10 1.57
C ALA A 58 20.17 -10.40 3.08
N ARG A 59 21.37 -10.39 3.67
CA ARG A 59 21.61 -10.55 5.13
C ARG A 59 20.94 -9.46 5.98
N ARG A 60 20.74 -8.26 5.43
CA ARG A 60 20.17 -7.08 6.10
C ARG A 60 18.73 -6.81 5.67
N SER A 61 18.17 -7.62 4.78
CA SER A 61 16.76 -7.54 4.41
C SER A 61 15.90 -7.97 5.59
N ASN A 62 15.56 -7.03 6.48
CA ASN A 62 14.35 -7.19 7.27
C ASN A 62 13.14 -6.98 6.33
N ALA A 63 11.95 -7.45 6.70
CA ALA A 63 10.74 -7.34 5.88
C ALA A 63 10.33 -5.89 5.50
N GLY A 64 11.10 -4.87 5.87
CA GLY A 64 10.81 -3.45 5.67
C GLY A 64 11.17 -2.85 4.30
N SER A 65 11.52 -3.65 3.29
CA SER A 65 11.76 -3.12 1.93
C SER A 65 10.47 -2.58 1.27
N VAL A 66 9.31 -2.98 1.79
CA VAL A 66 8.00 -2.46 1.42
C VAL A 66 7.52 -1.61 2.60
N THR A 67 7.38 -0.31 2.40
CA THR A 67 7.06 0.65 3.47
C THR A 67 5.73 1.33 3.20
N ARG A 68 5.05 1.77 4.28
CA ARG A 68 3.90 2.64 4.13
C ARG A 68 4.31 4.00 3.56
N CYS A 69 3.85 4.31 2.35
CA CYS A 69 3.93 5.63 1.75
C CYS A 69 3.27 6.72 2.62
N GLY A 70 2.34 6.37 3.53
CA GLY A 70 1.44 7.34 4.21
C GLY A 70 1.53 7.54 5.74
N SER A 71 2.50 7.00 6.50
CA SER A 71 2.49 7.21 7.98
C SER A 71 3.87 7.17 8.66
N PRO A 72 4.10 7.98 9.71
CA PRO A 72 5.04 7.64 10.78
C PRO A 72 4.59 6.41 11.59
N LEU A 73 3.31 6.16 11.85
CA LEU A 73 2.82 4.95 12.54
C LEU A 73 1.37 4.61 12.12
N ASP A 74 1.12 3.32 11.88
CA ASP A 74 0.00 2.74 11.14
C ASP A 74 -1.29 2.53 11.97
N ARG A 75 -2.47 2.86 11.40
CA ARG A 75 -3.82 2.58 11.95
C ARG A 75 -4.22 1.09 11.95
N ARG A 76 -3.62 0.23 11.12
CA ARG A 76 -3.83 -1.25 11.09
C ARG A 76 -3.03 -1.98 12.18
N THR A 77 -1.93 -1.42 12.67
CA THR A 77 -1.21 -1.97 13.84
C THR A 77 -1.92 -1.72 15.18
N GLN A 78 -3.00 -0.94 15.17
CA GLN A 78 -3.86 -0.71 16.34
C GLN A 78 -5.08 -1.65 16.41
N ARG A 79 -5.20 -2.65 15.52
CA ARG A 79 -6.25 -3.68 15.68
C ARG A 79 -5.73 -4.74 16.67
N PRO A 80 -6.36 -4.90 17.86
CA PRO A 80 -5.95 -5.96 18.78
C PRO A 80 -6.09 -7.33 18.10
N PRO A 81 -5.22 -8.30 18.42
CA PRO A 81 -5.13 -9.60 17.73
C PRO A 81 -6.39 -10.47 17.85
N GLU A 82 -7.38 -10.07 18.64
CA GLU A 82 -8.60 -10.83 18.93
C GLU A 82 -9.70 -10.65 17.88
N ALA A 83 -9.66 -9.63 17.02
CA ALA A 83 -10.72 -9.34 16.04
C ALA A 83 -10.71 -10.22 14.76
N LEU A 84 -9.93 -11.30 14.76
CA LEU A 84 -9.78 -12.25 13.63
C LEU A 84 -10.32 -13.66 13.94
N ARG A 85 -11.01 -13.82 15.08
CA ARG A 85 -11.80 -15.03 15.37
C ARG A 85 -13.22 -14.61 15.65
N GLU A 86 -14.17 -15.43 15.21
CA GLU A 86 -15.63 -15.27 15.31
C GLU A 86 -16.32 -14.56 14.13
N SER A 87 -16.66 -15.34 13.10
CA SER A 87 -18.06 -15.38 12.67
C SER A 87 -18.41 -16.75 12.09
N PRO A 88 -18.71 -17.78 12.92
CA PRO A 88 -19.50 -18.91 12.47
C PRO A 88 -20.96 -18.46 12.40
N GLY A 89 -21.60 -18.74 11.28
CA GLY A 89 -22.93 -18.26 10.92
C GLY A 89 -24.00 -18.45 11.99
N GLN A 90 -24.93 -17.51 12.01
CA GLN A 90 -26.27 -17.73 12.54
C GLN A 90 -27.27 -17.46 11.43
N ILE A 91 -27.83 -18.57 10.94
CA ILE A 91 -29.14 -18.64 10.29
C ILE A 91 -30.15 -18.21 11.36
N GLY A 92 -30.82 -17.08 11.15
CA GLY A 92 -31.98 -16.64 11.94
C GLY A 92 -33.28 -17.21 11.39
N PRO A 93 -34.38 -17.15 12.17
CA PRO A 93 -35.55 -18.03 12.07
C PRO A 93 -36.37 -17.89 10.78
#